data_AF-A0A7M3X7Z9-F1
#
_entry.id   AF-A0A7M3X7Z9-F1
#
_cell.length_a   1.000
_cell.length_b   1.000
_cell.length_c   1.000
_cell.angle_alpha   90.00
_cell.angle_beta   90.00
_cell.angle_gamma   90.00
#
_symmetry.space_group_name_H-M   'P 1'
#
loop_
_entity.id
_entity.type
_entity.pdbx_description
1 polymer ?
#
loop_
_entity_poly.entity_id
_entity_poly.type
_entity_poly.pdbx_seq_one_letter_code
_entity_poly.pdbx_strand_id
1 'polypeptide(L)'
;MEATNEAILGWTRVGVLLLGLGWAAWMDHKDRRVPNEHWIVWAKPAIFIWALDLMVQGADWTIYLTAAAVVAYASVSVFGRPTLGDAINGSWMDRSFLLWYLAGGIGVVAGALEYQSTTPLDVLLNEGDPLGMLWWKTASLFSVILLIDLAWRLRLLHGGADAKALMWVSLLFPTWATVPLPMSGMGDGAVVALPVSISLLIWGG
;
A
#
# COMPACT_ATOMS: atom_id res chain seq x y z
N MET A 1 -18.11 -17.67 18.04
CA MET A 1 -17.91 -16.36 17.39
C MET A 1 -17.97 -16.60 15.89
N GLU A 2 -18.89 -15.95 15.19
CA GLU A 2 -18.90 -15.98 13.73
C GLU A 2 -17.71 -15.17 13.21
N ALA A 3 -17.00 -15.69 12.20
CA ALA A 3 -15.89 -14.98 11.59
C ALA A 3 -16.44 -13.88 10.66
N THR A 4 -16.19 -12.62 11.00
CA THR A 4 -16.56 -11.49 10.13
C THR A 4 -15.59 -11.40 8.93
N ASN A 5 -16.06 -10.83 7.82
CA ASN A 5 -15.20 -10.62 6.64
C ASN A 5 -13.94 -9.82 6.99
N GLU A 6 -14.07 -8.79 7.83
CA GLU A 6 -12.96 -7.98 8.33
C GLU A 6 -11.94 -8.82 9.10
N ALA A 7 -12.39 -9.71 10.00
CA ALA A 7 -11.50 -10.58 10.75
C ALA A 7 -10.78 -11.57 9.83
N ILE A 8 -11.49 -12.17 8.86
CA ILE A 8 -10.90 -13.10 7.89
C ILE A 8 -9.83 -12.39 7.06
N LEU A 9 -10.13 -11.22 6.51
CA LEU A 9 -9.17 -10.44 5.72
C LEU A 9 -7.98 -10.00 6.57
N GLY A 10 -8.21 -9.47 7.76
CA GLY A 10 -7.16 -9.05 8.70
C GLY A 10 -6.20 -10.19 9.04
N TRP A 11 -6.70 -11.35 9.47
CA TRP A 11 -5.86 -12.50 9.80
C TRP A 11 -5.16 -13.10 8.56
N THR A 12 -5.79 -13.03 7.39
CA THR A 12 -5.14 -13.41 6.12
C THR A 12 -3.97 -12.48 5.81
N ARG A 13 -4.11 -11.16 6.02
CA ARG A 13 -2.99 -10.20 5.88
C ARG A 13 -1.85 -10.57 6.81
N VAL A 14 -2.12 -10.94 8.08
CA VAL A 14 -1.09 -11.38 9.03
C VAL A 14 -0.38 -12.64 8.55
N GLY A 15 -1.12 -13.65 8.07
CA GLY A 15 -0.53 -14.86 7.51
C GLY A 15 0.39 -14.57 6.32
N VAL A 16 -0.08 -13.72 5.39
CA VAL A 16 0.71 -13.29 4.23
C VAL A 16 1.95 -12.50 4.66
N LEU A 17 1.84 -11.63 5.67
CA LEU A 17 2.97 -10.87 6.24
C LEU A 17 4.05 -11.80 6.78
N LEU A 18 3.67 -12.73 7.65
CA LEU A 18 4.59 -13.63 8.32
C LEU A 18 5.32 -14.53 7.31
N LEU A 19 4.60 -15.04 6.30
CA LEU A 19 5.21 -15.86 5.26
C LEU A 19 6.10 -15.03 4.32
N GLY A 20 5.62 -13.86 3.88
CA GLY A 20 6.34 -12.99 2.95
C GLY A 20 7.62 -12.41 3.54
N LEU A 21 7.58 -11.87 4.76
CA LEU A 21 8.76 -11.35 5.46
C LEU A 21 9.61 -12.47 6.05
N GLY A 22 9.01 -13.55 6.56
CA GLY A 22 9.78 -14.69 7.06
C GLY A 22 10.64 -15.33 5.97
N TRP A 23 10.10 -15.47 4.76
CA TRP A 23 10.85 -15.95 3.60
C TRP A 23 11.90 -14.94 3.13
N ALA A 24 11.58 -13.63 3.14
CA ALA A 24 12.55 -12.58 2.86
C ALA A 24 13.74 -12.62 3.84
N ALA A 25 13.46 -12.72 5.14
CA ALA A 25 14.47 -12.80 6.19
C ALA A 25 15.33 -14.06 6.06
N TRP A 26 14.73 -15.19 5.69
CA TRP A 26 15.48 -16.42 5.44
C TRP A 26 16.43 -16.29 4.24
N MET A 27 15.98 -15.71 3.12
CA MET A 27 16.84 -15.45 1.96
C MET A 27 17.93 -14.43 2.28
N ASP A 28 17.62 -13.37 3.03
CA ASP A 28 18.61 -12.39 3.45
C ASP A 28 19.66 -13.03 4.38
N HIS A 29 19.26 -13.92 5.28
CA HIS A 29 20.19 -14.67 6.12
C HIS A 29 21.14 -15.56 5.29
N LYS A 30 20.64 -16.20 4.24
CA LYS A 30 21.39 -17.16 3.43
C LYS A 30 22.26 -16.50 2.35
N ASP A 31 21.67 -15.58 1.59
CA ASP A 31 22.24 -15.02 0.36
C ASP A 31 22.55 -13.51 0.50
N ARG A 32 22.29 -12.90 1.67
CA ARG A 32 22.47 -11.46 1.98
C ARG A 32 21.77 -10.51 1.01
N ARG A 33 20.76 -11.01 0.31
CA ARG A 33 20.01 -10.31 -0.72
C ARG A 33 18.61 -10.90 -0.82
N VAL A 34 17.63 -10.03 -1.02
CA VAL A 34 16.26 -10.41 -1.39
C VAL A 34 16.00 -10.02 -2.84
N PRO A 35 15.79 -10.98 -3.76
CA PRO A 35 15.61 -10.71 -5.18
C PRO A 35 14.29 -9.99 -5.49
N ASN A 36 14.22 -9.29 -6.62
CA ASN A 36 13.01 -8.57 -7.05
C ASN A 36 11.81 -9.51 -7.25
N GLU A 37 12.09 -10.71 -7.74
CA GLU A 37 11.13 -11.77 -8.00
C GLU A 37 10.32 -12.11 -6.75
N HIS A 38 10.94 -12.09 -5.57
CA HIS A 38 10.25 -12.28 -4.29
C HIS A 38 9.15 -11.25 -4.10
N TRP A 39 9.49 -9.97 -4.25
CA TRP A 39 8.56 -8.86 -4.10
C TRP A 39 7.44 -8.90 -5.15
N ILE A 40 7.73 -9.32 -6.38
CA ILE A 40 6.72 -9.51 -7.44
C ILE A 40 5.73 -10.63 -7.06
N VAL A 41 6.23 -11.75 -6.55
CA VAL A 41 5.38 -12.88 -6.14
C VAL A 41 4.48 -12.48 -4.97
N TRP A 42 5.04 -11.83 -3.95
CA TRP A 42 4.30 -11.47 -2.74
C TRP A 42 3.44 -10.21 -2.88
N ALA A 43 3.67 -9.36 -3.87
CA ALA A 43 2.75 -8.27 -4.20
C ALA A 43 1.38 -8.79 -4.63
N LYS A 44 1.29 -9.94 -5.32
CA LYS A 44 0.03 -10.52 -5.81
C LYS A 44 -1.00 -10.77 -4.69
N PRO A 45 -0.69 -11.52 -3.62
CA PRO A 45 -1.65 -11.70 -2.52
C PRO A 45 -1.96 -10.39 -1.79
N ALA A 46 -0.99 -9.48 -1.63
CA ALA A 46 -1.23 -8.18 -0.99
C ALA A 46 -2.25 -7.33 -1.77
N ILE A 47 -2.05 -7.19 -3.09
CA ILE A 47 -2.97 -6.47 -3.98
C ILE A 47 -4.33 -7.14 -4.02
N PHE A 48 -4.37 -8.48 -4.11
CA PHE A 48 -5.62 -9.23 -4.14
C PHE A 48 -6.45 -9.03 -2.86
N ILE A 49 -5.82 -9.16 -1.68
CA ILE A 49 -6.49 -8.96 -0.41
C ILE A 49 -6.96 -7.51 -0.27
N TRP A 50 -6.16 -6.54 -0.71
CA TRP A 50 -6.57 -5.13 -0.69
C TRP A 50 -7.75 -4.85 -1.62
N ALA A 51 -7.80 -5.48 -2.79
CA ALA A 51 -8.95 -5.36 -3.69
C ALA A 51 -10.23 -5.95 -3.07
N LEU A 52 -10.14 -7.08 -2.37
CA LEU A 52 -11.27 -7.67 -1.62
C LEU A 52 -11.72 -6.77 -0.47
N ASP A 53 -10.77 -6.17 0.24
CA ASP A 53 -11.04 -5.22 1.32
C ASP A 53 -11.79 -3.97 0.81
N LEU A 54 -11.35 -3.40 -0.31
CA LEU A 54 -12.07 -2.31 -1.00
C LEU A 54 -13.46 -2.75 -1.45
N MET A 55 -13.62 -4.00 -1.89
CA MET A 55 -14.93 -4.54 -2.31
C MET A 55 -15.89 -4.66 -1.12
N VAL A 56 -15.40 -5.14 0.03
CA VAL A 56 -16.19 -5.23 1.27
C VAL A 56 -16.61 -3.84 1.76
N GLN A 57 -15.75 -2.84 1.57
CA GLN A 57 -16.02 -1.44 1.93
C GLN A 57 -16.88 -0.68 0.91
N GLY A 58 -17.30 -1.33 -0.19
CA GLY A 58 -18.17 -0.73 -1.20
C GLY A 58 -17.48 0.30 -2.10
N ALA A 59 -16.17 0.18 -2.29
CA ALA A 59 -15.39 1.11 -3.09
C ALA A 59 -15.90 1.25 -4.53
N ASP A 60 -15.86 2.49 -5.05
CA ASP A 60 -16.18 2.77 -6.45
C ASP A 60 -14.95 2.69 -7.37
N TRP A 61 -15.18 2.93 -8.66
CA TRP A 61 -14.15 2.90 -9.68
C TRP A 61 -13.02 3.93 -9.46
N THR A 62 -13.31 5.10 -8.89
CA THR A 62 -12.30 6.14 -8.60
C THR A 62 -11.35 5.68 -7.50
N ILE A 63 -11.88 5.01 -6.47
CA ILE A 63 -11.10 4.45 -5.36
C ILE A 63 -10.24 3.30 -5.86
N TYR A 64 -10.79 2.40 -6.69
CA TYR A 64 -10.01 1.31 -7.29
C TYR A 64 -8.88 1.83 -8.19
N LEU A 65 -9.12 2.85 -9.02
CA LEU A 65 -8.07 3.44 -9.85
C LEU A 65 -7.04 4.21 -9.00
N THR A 66 -7.46 4.84 -7.91
CA THR A 66 -6.55 5.48 -6.93
C THR A 66 -5.66 4.44 -6.26
N ALA A 67 -6.22 3.32 -5.80
CA ALA A 67 -5.44 2.20 -5.26
C ALA A 67 -4.49 1.62 -6.31
N ALA A 68 -4.95 1.44 -7.55
CA ALA A 68 -4.13 1.00 -8.67
C ALA A 68 -2.95 1.96 -8.91
N ALA A 69 -3.17 3.27 -8.78
CA ALA A 69 -2.13 4.28 -8.92
C ALA A 69 -1.08 4.19 -7.80
N VAL A 70 -1.49 3.93 -6.56
CA VAL A 70 -0.58 3.66 -5.42
C VAL A 70 0.30 2.44 -5.71
N VAL A 71 -0.31 1.34 -6.18
CA VAL A 71 0.43 0.12 -6.56
C VAL A 71 1.42 0.40 -7.70
N ALA A 72 1.00 1.16 -8.71
CA ALA A 72 1.84 1.52 -9.85
C ALA A 72 3.05 2.37 -9.43
N TYR A 73 2.88 3.23 -8.42
CA TYR A 73 3.99 3.98 -7.85
C TYR A 73 4.93 3.07 -7.04
N ALA A 74 4.38 2.19 -6.20
CA ALA A 74 5.15 1.21 -5.43
C ALA A 74 6.01 0.30 -6.33
N SER A 75 5.46 -0.10 -7.48
CA SER A 75 6.12 -1.02 -8.41
C SER A 75 7.39 -0.46 -9.03
N VAL A 76 7.60 0.87 -8.99
CA VAL A 76 8.84 1.53 -9.44
C VAL A 76 10.07 0.97 -8.71
N SER A 77 9.91 0.60 -7.44
CA SER A 77 11.01 0.02 -6.65
C SER A 77 11.49 -1.32 -7.20
N VAL A 78 10.63 -2.04 -7.93
CA VAL A 78 10.86 -3.41 -8.42
C VAL A 78 11.18 -3.42 -9.91
N PHE A 79 10.37 -2.73 -10.72
CA PHE A 79 10.48 -2.74 -12.19
C PHE A 79 11.29 -1.55 -12.74
N GLY A 80 11.60 -0.55 -11.91
CA GLY A 80 12.19 0.70 -12.36
C GLY A 80 11.14 1.70 -12.84
N ARG A 81 11.60 2.86 -13.32
CA ARG A 81 10.75 3.92 -13.84
C ARG A 81 10.56 3.72 -15.35
N PRO A 82 9.32 3.64 -15.86
CA PRO A 82 9.11 3.61 -17.30
C PRO A 82 9.56 4.94 -17.91
N THR A 83 10.10 4.90 -19.12
CA THR A 83 10.53 6.10 -19.84
C THR A 83 9.69 6.30 -21.11
N LEU A 84 9.38 7.56 -21.43
CA LEU A 84 8.66 7.89 -22.66
C LEU A 84 9.47 7.51 -23.90
N GLY A 85 10.80 7.63 -23.83
CA GLY A 85 11.70 7.25 -24.92
C GLY A 85 11.59 5.77 -25.25
N ASP A 86 11.71 4.90 -24.25
CA ASP A 86 11.64 3.44 -24.44
C ASP A 86 10.25 2.99 -24.89
N ALA A 87 9.20 3.63 -24.38
CA ALA A 87 7.84 3.39 -24.84
C ALA A 87 7.64 3.74 -26.32
N ILE A 88 8.14 4.90 -26.77
CA ILE A 88 8.07 5.30 -28.18
C ILE A 88 8.90 4.33 -29.05
N ASN A 89 10.07 3.91 -28.56
CA ASN A 89 10.97 2.96 -29.24
C ASN A 89 10.46 1.52 -29.31
N GLY A 90 9.31 1.20 -28.70
CA GLY A 90 8.65 -0.11 -28.84
C GLY A 90 8.57 -0.95 -27.58
N SER A 91 9.06 -0.48 -26.43
CA SER A 91 8.98 -1.24 -25.17
C SER A 91 7.51 -1.44 -24.77
N TRP A 92 7.05 -2.69 -24.83
CA TRP A 92 5.71 -3.07 -24.40
C TRP A 92 5.50 -2.87 -22.89
N MET A 93 6.56 -3.10 -22.11
CA MET A 93 6.53 -2.96 -20.66
C MET A 93 6.29 -1.49 -20.28
N ASP A 94 7.07 -0.57 -20.83
CA ASP A 94 6.96 0.87 -20.53
C ASP A 94 5.61 1.42 -20.95
N ARG A 95 5.10 1.02 -22.13
CA ARG A 95 3.75 1.40 -22.57
C ARG A 95 2.68 0.96 -21.58
N SER A 96 2.77 -0.28 -21.07
CA SER A 96 1.82 -0.81 -20.10
C SER A 96 1.85 -0.03 -18.79
N PHE A 97 3.03 0.28 -18.25
CA PHE A 97 3.17 1.09 -17.04
C PHE A 97 2.69 2.52 -17.23
N LEU A 98 2.97 3.15 -18.38
CA LEU A 98 2.49 4.50 -18.68
C LEU A 98 0.96 4.56 -18.79
N LEU A 99 0.34 3.56 -19.43
CA LEU A 99 -1.12 3.44 -19.46
C LEU A 99 -1.69 3.24 -18.04
N TRP A 100 -1.02 2.45 -17.22
CA TRP A 100 -1.41 2.26 -15.82
C TRP A 100 -1.30 3.56 -15.01
N TYR A 101 -0.23 4.35 -15.20
CA TYR A 101 -0.08 5.66 -14.57
C TYR A 101 -1.15 6.65 -15.03
N LEU A 102 -1.49 6.64 -16.32
CA LEU A 102 -2.55 7.49 -16.85
C LEU A 102 -3.91 7.12 -16.25
N ALA A 103 -4.28 5.84 -16.27
CA ALA A 103 -5.53 5.37 -15.68
C ALA A 103 -5.60 5.67 -14.18
N GLY A 104 -4.50 5.44 -13.46
CA GLY A 104 -4.39 5.77 -12.05
C GLY A 104 -4.53 7.27 -11.77
N GLY A 105 -3.86 8.10 -12.56
CA GLY A 105 -3.97 9.56 -12.47
C GLY A 105 -5.38 10.07 -12.73
N ILE A 106 -6.10 9.49 -13.70
CA ILE A 106 -7.52 9.79 -13.93
C ILE A 106 -8.34 9.44 -12.69
N GLY A 107 -8.11 8.26 -12.08
CA GLY A 107 -8.80 7.87 -10.85
C GLY A 107 -8.58 8.81 -9.69
N VAL A 108 -7.33 9.23 -9.47
CA VAL A 108 -6.96 10.19 -8.42
C VAL A 108 -7.65 11.53 -8.66
N VAL A 109 -7.58 12.08 -9.87
CA VAL A 109 -8.19 13.39 -10.17
C VAL A 109 -9.71 13.31 -10.10
N ALA A 110 -10.32 12.26 -10.66
CA ALA A 110 -11.77 12.07 -10.60
C ALA A 110 -12.26 11.89 -9.17
N GLY A 111 -11.60 11.06 -8.36
CA GLY A 111 -11.94 10.89 -6.95
C GLY A 111 -11.74 12.16 -6.12
N ALA A 112 -10.71 12.95 -6.42
CA ALA A 112 -10.50 14.24 -5.76
C ALA A 112 -11.64 15.24 -6.06
N LEU A 113 -12.20 15.21 -7.27
CA LEU A 113 -13.33 16.04 -7.66
C LEU A 113 -14.65 15.53 -7.05
N GLU A 114 -14.86 14.21 -7.03
CA GLU A 114 -16.05 13.57 -6.47
C GLU A 114 -16.13 13.79 -4.95
N TYR A 115 -15.02 13.57 -4.25
CA TYR A 115 -14.94 13.59 -2.78
C TYR A 115 -14.39 14.90 -2.20
N GLN A 116 -14.44 15.99 -2.97
CA GLN A 116 -13.91 17.31 -2.57
C GLN A 116 -14.55 17.89 -1.30
N SER A 117 -15.77 17.45 -0.94
CA SER A 117 -16.46 17.89 0.27
C SER A 117 -15.90 17.26 1.54
N THR A 118 -15.26 16.10 1.43
CA THR A 118 -14.61 15.41 2.55
C THR A 118 -13.19 15.91 2.66
N THR A 119 -12.76 16.28 3.87
CA THR A 119 -11.42 16.79 4.14
C THR A 119 -10.56 15.75 4.86
N PRO A 120 -9.22 15.89 4.85
CA PRO A 120 -8.35 15.05 5.67
C PRO A 120 -8.63 15.12 7.18
N LEU A 121 -9.20 16.23 7.68
CA LEU A 121 -9.60 16.35 9.09
C LEU A 121 -10.78 15.45 9.40
N ASP A 122 -11.76 15.37 8.50
CA ASP A 122 -12.92 14.48 8.63
C ASP A 122 -12.49 13.01 8.72
N VAL A 123 -11.41 12.64 8.02
CA VAL A 123 -10.82 11.29 8.10
C VAL A 123 -10.22 11.01 9.48
N LEU A 124 -9.55 12.00 10.09
CA LEU A 124 -8.94 11.86 11.41
C LEU A 124 -9.97 11.83 12.53
N LEU A 125 -11.02 12.64 12.40
CA LEU A 125 -12.14 12.68 13.35
C LEU A 125 -13.13 11.53 13.11
N ASN A 126 -13.02 10.84 11.97
CA ASN A 126 -13.95 9.83 11.51
C ASN A 126 -15.39 10.39 11.38
N GLU A 127 -15.50 11.62 10.90
CA GLU A 127 -16.72 12.41 10.76
C GLU A 127 -16.88 12.88 9.31
N GLY A 128 -17.32 12.00 8.41
CA GLY A 128 -17.47 12.35 6.99
C GLY A 128 -18.19 11.31 6.16
N ASP A 129 -18.29 11.55 4.85
CA ASP A 129 -18.80 10.56 3.91
C ASP A 129 -17.90 9.31 3.90
N PRO A 130 -18.44 8.08 4.09
CA PRO A 130 -17.62 6.88 4.18
C PRO A 130 -16.72 6.64 2.95
N LEU A 131 -17.23 6.88 1.74
CA LEU A 131 -16.46 6.66 0.52
C LEU A 131 -15.41 7.74 0.31
N GLY A 132 -15.73 9.01 0.60
CA GLY A 132 -14.75 10.08 0.59
C GLY A 132 -13.63 9.86 1.61
N MET A 133 -13.96 9.38 2.81
CA MET A 133 -12.95 9.00 3.79
C MET A 133 -12.09 7.83 3.32
N LEU A 134 -12.68 6.82 2.67
CA LEU A 134 -11.95 5.70 2.08
C LEU A 134 -11.02 6.14 0.95
N TRP A 135 -11.47 7.05 0.09
CA TRP A 135 -10.65 7.63 -0.97
C TRP A 135 -9.45 8.36 -0.39
N TRP A 136 -9.64 9.21 0.62
CA TRP A 136 -8.53 9.90 1.30
C TRP A 136 -7.56 8.95 2.00
N LYS A 137 -8.07 7.91 2.68
CA LYS A 137 -7.23 6.85 3.28
C LYS A 137 -6.37 6.18 2.19
N THR A 138 -6.98 5.85 1.05
CA THR A 138 -6.29 5.25 -0.11
C THR A 138 -5.25 6.20 -0.69
N ALA A 139 -5.61 7.47 -0.90
CA ALA A 139 -4.71 8.50 -1.45
C ALA A 139 -3.53 8.79 -0.51
N SER A 140 -3.74 8.77 0.82
CA SER A 140 -2.69 9.02 1.81
C SER A 140 -1.52 8.02 1.72
N LEU A 141 -1.75 6.82 1.17
CA LEU A 141 -0.69 5.84 0.92
C LEU A 141 0.35 6.33 -0.07
N PHE A 142 0.01 7.25 -0.99
CA PHE A 142 1.04 7.90 -1.81
C PHE A 142 2.06 8.61 -0.96
N SER A 143 1.62 9.35 0.05
CA SER A 143 2.52 10.05 0.97
C SER A 143 3.41 9.06 1.72
N VAL A 144 2.86 7.93 2.15
CA VAL A 144 3.63 6.87 2.84
C VAL A 144 4.70 6.28 1.93
N ILE A 145 4.33 5.85 0.72
CA ILE A 145 5.27 5.24 -0.23
C ILE A 145 6.30 6.26 -0.71
N LEU A 146 5.90 7.52 -0.92
CA LEU A 146 6.80 8.61 -1.28
C LEU A 146 7.83 8.88 -0.18
N LEU A 147 7.41 8.91 1.08
CA LEU A 147 8.34 9.08 2.21
C LEU A 147 9.35 7.93 2.27
N ILE A 148 8.91 6.68 2.04
CA ILE A 148 9.81 5.52 1.99
C ILE A 148 10.77 5.62 0.78
N ASP A 149 10.28 5.95 -0.42
CA ASP A 149 11.12 6.15 -1.62
C ASP A 149 12.14 7.27 -1.41
N LEU A 150 11.73 8.39 -0.79
CA LEU A 150 12.61 9.51 -0.47
C LEU A 150 13.66 9.10 0.58
N ALA A 151 13.27 8.45 1.66
CA ALA A 151 14.18 7.97 2.69
C ALA A 151 15.23 7.01 2.10
N TRP A 152 14.82 6.16 1.15
CA TRP A 152 15.75 5.30 0.41
C TRP A 152 16.69 6.09 -0.51
N ARG A 153 16.17 7.05 -1.30
CA ARG A 153 16.99 7.89 -2.21
C ARG A 153 17.98 8.78 -1.47
N LEU A 154 17.60 9.28 -0.29
CA LEU A 154 18.45 10.08 0.58
C LEU A 154 19.42 9.24 1.41
N ARG A 155 19.44 7.91 1.21
CA ARG A 155 20.30 6.95 1.93
C ARG A 155 20.05 6.94 3.46
N LEU A 156 18.86 7.35 3.89
CA LEU A 156 18.41 7.12 5.26
C LEU A 156 18.09 5.62 5.46
N LEU A 157 17.54 4.98 4.43
CA LEU A 157 17.39 3.52 4.35
C LEU A 157 18.54 2.93 3.54
N HIS A 158 19.39 2.14 4.20
CA HIS A 158 20.62 1.61 3.59
C HIS A 158 20.37 0.36 2.71
N GLY A 159 19.20 -0.27 2.80
CA GLY A 159 18.82 -1.46 2.03
C GLY A 159 17.68 -1.22 1.04
N GLY A 160 17.89 -1.59 -0.23
CA GLY A 160 16.80 -1.62 -1.22
C GLY A 160 15.77 -2.72 -0.94
N ALA A 161 16.14 -3.76 -0.18
CA ALA A 161 15.21 -4.78 0.31
C ALA A 161 14.28 -4.20 1.39
N ASP A 162 14.81 -3.40 2.32
CA ASP A 162 14.03 -2.77 3.40
C ASP A 162 13.00 -1.80 2.85
N ALA A 163 13.38 -0.96 1.89
CA ALA A 163 12.46 -0.04 1.22
C ALA A 163 11.30 -0.80 0.55
N LYS A 164 11.59 -1.91 -0.15
CA LYS A 164 10.56 -2.76 -0.76
C LYS A 164 9.68 -3.46 0.27
N ALA A 165 10.28 -3.92 1.37
CA ALA A 165 9.55 -4.51 2.48
C ALA A 165 8.53 -3.52 3.05
N LEU A 166 8.96 -2.29 3.33
CA LEU A 166 8.09 -1.26 3.89
C LEU A 166 6.98 -0.84 2.90
N MET A 167 7.31 -0.66 1.61
CA MET A 167 6.31 -0.38 0.58
C MET A 167 5.30 -1.54 0.47
N TRP A 168 5.77 -2.78 0.51
CA TRP A 168 4.90 -3.96 0.47
C TRP A 168 4.00 -4.05 1.71
N VAL A 169 4.54 -3.75 2.90
CA VAL A 169 3.74 -3.66 4.13
C VAL A 169 2.69 -2.56 4.03
N SER A 170 2.98 -1.41 3.42
CA SER A 170 1.96 -0.36 3.20
C SER A 170 0.79 -0.83 2.33
N LEU A 171 1.05 -1.70 1.35
CA LEU A 171 -0.02 -2.30 0.54
C LEU A 171 -0.79 -3.38 1.32
N LEU A 172 -0.08 -4.15 2.15
CA LEU A 172 -0.66 -5.25 2.93
C LEU A 172 -1.39 -4.77 4.19
N PHE A 173 -1.00 -3.64 4.79
CA PHE A 173 -1.67 -3.00 5.91
C PHE A 173 -1.77 -1.49 5.67
N PRO A 174 -2.73 -1.05 4.82
CA PRO A 174 -2.94 0.35 4.51
C PRO A 174 -3.13 1.25 5.72
N THR A 175 -3.83 0.74 6.73
CA THR A 175 -4.17 1.46 7.96
C THR A 175 -4.19 0.50 9.14
N TRP A 176 -4.10 1.02 10.37
CA TRP A 176 -4.24 0.20 11.58
C TRP A 176 -5.59 -0.50 11.71
N ALA A 177 -6.64 0.02 11.08
CA ALA A 177 -7.94 -0.63 11.04
C ALA A 177 -7.91 -2.00 10.33
N THR A 178 -6.91 -2.22 9.45
CA THR A 178 -6.73 -3.51 8.75
C THR A 178 -5.93 -4.54 9.55
N VAL A 179 -5.34 -4.15 10.68
CA VAL A 179 -4.59 -5.04 11.57
C VAL A 179 -5.58 -5.70 12.54
N PRO A 180 -5.74 -7.04 12.51
CA PRO A 180 -6.65 -7.69 13.43
C PRO A 180 -6.09 -7.60 14.86
N LEU A 181 -6.91 -7.10 15.79
CA LEU A 181 -6.55 -7.06 17.20
C LEU A 181 -6.96 -8.37 17.90
N PRO A 182 -6.07 -9.03 18.65
CA PRO A 182 -6.39 -10.27 19.35
C PRO A 182 -7.34 -10.06 20.53
N MET A 183 -7.47 -8.84 21.05
CA MET A 183 -8.40 -8.48 22.13
C MET A 183 -9.17 -7.20 21.77
N SER A 184 -10.49 -7.21 21.97
CA SER A 184 -11.34 -6.03 21.83
C SER A 184 -10.95 -4.97 22.87
N GLY A 185 -10.52 -3.79 22.42
CA GLY A 185 -10.07 -2.68 23.28
C GLY A 185 -8.57 -2.36 23.19
N MET A 186 -7.77 -3.14 22.46
CA MET A 186 -6.31 -2.88 22.28
C MET A 186 -5.99 -1.68 21.35
N GLY A 187 -6.96 -0.79 21.11
CA GLY A 187 -6.80 0.44 20.31
C GLY A 187 -7.54 1.65 20.90
N ASP A 188 -8.18 1.51 22.05
CA ASP A 188 -8.90 2.61 22.70
C ASP A 188 -7.90 3.64 23.25
N GLY A 189 -7.98 4.87 22.74
CA GLY A 189 -7.16 6.02 23.19
C GLY A 189 -6.13 6.53 22.18
N ALA A 190 -5.95 5.88 21.02
CA ALA A 190 -5.10 6.42 19.96
C ALA A 190 -5.86 7.47 19.13
N VAL A 191 -5.54 8.74 19.33
CA VAL A 191 -6.17 9.87 18.58
C VAL A 191 -5.56 10.02 17.18
N VAL A 192 -4.27 9.74 17.02
CA VAL A 192 -3.56 9.75 15.72
C VAL A 192 -2.63 8.55 15.66
N ALA A 193 -2.87 7.66 14.71
CA ALA A 193 -2.02 6.51 14.47
C ALA A 193 -1.18 6.75 13.19
N LEU A 194 0.14 6.68 13.32
CA LEU A 194 1.02 6.68 12.15
C LEU A 194 0.72 5.46 11.26
N PRO A 195 0.92 5.53 9.93
CA PRO A 195 0.76 4.36 9.07
C PRO A 195 1.64 3.18 9.54
N VAL A 196 1.13 1.95 9.40
CA VAL A 196 1.76 0.73 9.96
C VAL A 196 3.23 0.59 9.54
N SER A 197 3.55 0.83 8.27
CA SER A 197 4.93 0.77 7.77
C SER A 197 5.85 1.84 8.36
N ILE A 198 5.33 3.04 8.67
CA ILE A 198 6.11 4.11 9.31
C ILE A 198 6.35 3.76 10.77
N SER A 199 5.35 3.21 11.47
CA SER A 199 5.55 2.69 12.82
C SER A 199 6.61 1.60 12.86
N LEU A 200 6.60 0.67 11.90
CA LEU A 200 7.65 -0.36 11.78
C LEU A 200 9.03 0.25 11.50
N LEU A 201 9.10 1.28 10.65
CA LEU A 201 10.36 1.96 10.36
C LEU A 201 10.95 2.62 11.62
N ILE A 202 10.12 3.30 12.41
CA ILE A 202 10.56 3.97 13.65
C ILE A 202 10.99 2.96 14.72
N TRP A 203 10.29 1.83 14.81
CA TRP A 203 10.56 0.84 15.86
C TRP A 203 11.65 -0.17 15.48
N GLY A 204 11.85 -0.41 14.19
CA GLY A 204 12.82 -1.35 13.66
C GLY A 204 14.20 -0.77 13.30
N GLY A 205 14.35 0.56 13.31
CA GLY A 205 15.62 1.26 13.13
C GLY A 205 16.37 1.46 14.45
#